data_AF-A0A4S0QDP5-F1
#
_entry.id   AF-A0A4S0QDP5-F1
#
_cell.length_a   1.000
_cell.length_b   1.000
_cell.length_c   1.000
_cell.angle_alpha   90.00
_cell.angle_beta   90.00
_cell.angle_gamma   90.00
#
_symmetry.space_group_name_H-M   'P 1'
#
loop_
_entity.id
_entity.type
_entity.pdbx_description
1 polymer ?
#
loop_
_entity_poly.entity_id
_entity_poly.type
_entity_poly.pdbx_seq_one_letter_code
_entity_poly.pdbx_strand_id
1 'polypeptide(L)'
;LVPVIIDELQKAGENILQEELDRARAQYRAGLIMSAESPASRASQIARQLLLFGRPIAKEELMERLSALTVERLTDLSSRLFSTKPTLTAVGPVGTLAPYEA
;
A
#
# COMPACT_ATOMS: atom_id res chain seq x y z
N LEU A 1 -16.81 -13.69 -8.06
CA LEU A 1 -16.08 -12.78 -7.13
C LEU A 1 -14.61 -12.65 -7.51
N VAL A 2 -13.84 -13.74 -7.62
CA VAL A 2 -12.40 -13.65 -7.99
C VAL A 2 -12.13 -12.87 -9.28
N PRO A 3 -12.83 -13.10 -10.42
CA PRO A 3 -12.60 -12.33 -11.63
C PRO A 3 -12.88 -10.83 -11.45
N VAL A 4 -13.91 -10.49 -10.66
CA VAL A 4 -14.26 -9.09 -10.35
C VAL A 4 -13.19 -8.44 -9.47
N ILE A 5 -12.67 -9.15 -8.46
CA ILE A 5 -11.59 -8.60 -7.62
C ILE A 5 -10.34 -8.32 -8.45
N ILE A 6 -9.97 -9.22 -9.36
CA ILE A 6 -8.81 -9.03 -10.23
C ILE A 6 -9.02 -7.83 -11.16
N ASP A 7 -10.20 -7.73 -11.78
CA ASP A 7 -10.56 -6.62 -12.68
C ASP A 7 -10.56 -5.27 -11.95
N GLU A 8 -11.12 -5.20 -10.74
CA GLU A 8 -11.12 -3.98 -9.94
C GLU A 8 -9.73 -3.61 -9.41
N LEU A 9 -8.87 -4.58 -9.08
CA LEU A 9 -7.47 -4.30 -8.74
C LEU A 9 -6.73 -3.67 -9.92
N GLN A 10 -6.97 -4.16 -11.13
CA GLN A 10 -6.38 -3.60 -12.34
C GLN A 10 -6.89 -2.17 -12.60
N LYS A 11 -8.22 -1.95 -12.60
CA LYS A 11 -8.83 -0.63 -12.80
C LYS A 11 -8.43 0.40 -11.75
N ALA A 12 -8.27 -0.03 -10.49
CA ALA A 12 -7.85 0.85 -9.39
C ALA A 12 -6.48 1.49 -9.66
N GLY A 13 -5.62 0.84 -10.46
CA GLY A 13 -4.34 1.39 -10.88
C GLY A 13 -4.42 2.36 -12.07
N GLU A 14 -5.47 2.30 -12.88
CA GLU A 14 -5.57 3.01 -14.16
C GLU A 14 -6.17 4.42 -14.01
N ASN A 15 -7.12 4.62 -13.09
CA ASN A 15 -7.92 5.84 -12.98
C ASN A 15 -7.84 6.52 -11.60
N ILE A 16 -6.64 6.67 -11.05
CA ILE A 16 -6.45 7.34 -9.76
C ILE A 16 -6.70 8.84 -9.91
N LEU A 17 -7.66 9.39 -9.15
CA LEU A 17 -7.95 10.82 -9.17
C LEU A 17 -7.08 11.57 -8.15
N GLN A 18 -6.79 12.85 -8.44
CA GLN A 18 -6.02 13.72 -7.55
C GLN A 18 -6.69 13.85 -6.16
N GLU A 19 -8.03 13.94 -6.11
CA GLU A 19 -8.79 14.00 -4.86
C GLU A 19 -8.62 12.75 -4.00
N GLU A 20 -8.47 11.58 -4.62
CA GLU A 20 -8.26 10.31 -3.92
C GLU A 20 -6.86 10.24 -3.33
N LEU A 21 -5.85 10.70 -4.10
CA LEU A 21 -4.49 10.86 -3.61
C LEU A 21 -4.45 11.82 -2.42
N ASP A 22 -5.10 12.98 -2.50
CA ASP A 22 -5.11 13.96 -1.42
C ASP A 22 -5.82 13.44 -0.17
N ARG A 23 -6.92 12.72 -0.34
CA ARG A 23 -7.63 12.05 0.75
C ARG A 23 -6.75 10.98 1.42
N ALA A 24 -6.13 10.09 0.64
CA ALA A 24 -5.23 9.07 1.17
C ALA A 24 -4.03 9.72 1.88
N ARG A 25 -3.45 10.77 1.30
CA ARG A 25 -2.35 11.54 1.89
C ARG A 25 -2.74 12.10 3.26
N ALA A 26 -3.92 12.71 3.39
CA ALA A 26 -4.42 13.23 4.67
C ALA A 26 -4.55 12.12 5.73
N GLN A 27 -5.09 10.95 5.35
CA GLN A 27 -5.22 9.81 6.25
C GLN A 27 -3.86 9.28 6.73
N TYR A 28 -2.88 9.12 5.82
CA TYR A 28 -1.53 8.68 6.18
C TYR A 28 -0.82 9.67 7.10
N ARG A 29 -0.98 10.98 6.87
CA ARG A 29 -0.43 12.03 7.74
C ARG A 29 -0.99 11.92 9.15
N ALA A 30 -2.30 11.78 9.30
CA ALA A 30 -2.94 11.60 10.59
C ALA A 30 -2.39 10.35 11.32
N GLY A 31 -2.31 9.22 10.61
CA GLY A 31 -1.76 7.97 11.17
C GLY A 31 -0.30 8.10 11.63
N LEU A 32 0.56 8.77 10.86
CA LEU A 32 1.96 9.01 11.25
C LEU A 32 2.08 9.88 12.51
N ILE A 33 1.21 10.88 12.66
CA ILE A 33 1.18 11.73 13.85
C ILE A 33 0.71 10.93 15.07
N MET A 34 -0.42 10.24 14.96
CA MET A 34 -1.05 9.47 16.06
C MET A 34 -0.21 8.26 16.50
N SER A 35 0.51 7.61 15.59
CA SER A 35 1.37 6.45 15.92
C SER A 35 2.46 6.74 16.97
N ALA A 36 2.72 8.03 17.23
CA ALA A 36 3.72 8.50 18.18
C ALA A 36 3.22 8.60 19.63
N GLU A 37 1.93 8.34 19.88
CA GLU A 37 1.33 8.45 21.21
C GLU A 37 1.68 7.26 22.12
N SER A 38 2.09 6.12 21.54
CA SER A 38 2.50 4.92 22.28
C SER A 38 4.03 4.76 22.27
N PRO A 39 4.70 4.73 23.46
CA PRO A 39 6.13 4.46 23.56
C PRO A 39 6.54 3.12 22.94
N ALA A 40 5.71 2.08 23.10
CA ALA A 40 5.97 0.76 22.55
C ALA A 40 5.87 0.74 21.00
N SER A 41 4.87 1.44 20.45
CA SER A 41 4.74 1.65 19.00
C SER A 41 5.98 2.34 18.44
N ARG A 42 6.41 3.43 19.08
CA ARG A 42 7.58 4.20 18.69
C ARG A 42 8.87 3.39 18.75
N ALA A 43 9.09 2.61 19.82
CA ALA A 43 10.26 1.75 19.93
C ALA A 43 10.31 0.69 18.82
N SER A 44 9.16 0.05 18.54
CA SER A 44 9.04 -0.95 17.48
C SER A 44 9.30 -0.35 16.08
N GLN A 45 8.83 0.87 15.84
CA GLN A 45 9.08 1.58 14.59
C GLN A 45 10.57 1.91 14.39
N ILE A 46 11.23 2.44 15.43
CA ILE A 46 12.66 2.76 15.40
C ILE A 46 13.49 1.50 15.13
N ALA A 47 13.19 0.40 15.85
CA ALA A 47 13.88 -0.87 15.65
C ALA A 47 13.73 -1.39 14.21
N ARG A 48 12.51 -1.36 13.65
CA ARG A 48 12.27 -1.78 12.26
C ARG A 48 13.06 -0.92 11.26
N GLN A 49 13.10 0.40 11.46
CA GLN A 49 13.84 1.29 10.58
C GLN A 49 15.36 1.09 10.67
N LEU A 50 15.90 0.86 11.87
CA LEU A 50 17.30 0.49 12.06
C LEU A 50 17.64 -0.80 11.31
N LEU A 51 16.79 -1.83 11.41
CA LEU A 51 17.02 -3.11 10.75
C LEU A 51 16.92 -3.04 9.22
N LEU A 52 15.96 -2.28 8.68
CA LEU A 52 15.73 -2.20 7.23
C LEU A 52 16.62 -1.16 6.53
N PHE A 53 16.93 -0.05 7.20
CA PHE A 53 17.54 1.12 6.59
C PHE A 53 18.83 1.58 7.27
N GLY A 54 19.27 0.91 8.34
CA GLY A 54 20.48 1.26 9.09
C GLY A 54 20.37 2.55 9.92
N ARG A 55 19.22 3.24 9.88
CA ARG A 55 18.97 4.47 10.64
C ARG A 55 17.48 4.68 10.90
N PRO A 56 17.11 5.40 11.97
CA PRO A 56 15.77 5.96 12.09
C PRO A 56 15.51 6.95 10.95
N ILE A 57 14.30 6.93 10.40
CA ILE A 57 13.84 7.89 9.38
C ILE A 57 13.05 8.98 10.09
N ALA A 58 13.44 10.23 9.88
CA ALA A 58 12.76 11.38 10.46
C ALA A 58 11.32 11.48 9.95
N LYS A 59 10.40 11.99 10.76
CA LYS A 59 8.99 12.14 10.36
C LYS A 59 8.88 13.13 9.20
N GLU A 60 9.67 14.19 9.23
CA GLU A 60 9.73 15.23 8.20
C GLU A 60 10.12 14.62 6.85
N GLU A 61 11.11 13.70 6.84
CA GLU A 61 11.51 12.96 5.64
C GLU A 61 10.37 12.08 5.10
N LEU A 62 9.63 11.39 5.98
CA LEU A 62 8.45 10.62 5.57
C LEU A 62 7.35 11.51 5.00
N MET A 63 7.14 12.68 5.61
CA MET A 63 6.14 13.66 5.17
C MET A 63 6.49 14.27 3.82
N GLU A 64 7.76 14.57 3.59
CA GLU A 64 8.28 15.07 2.31
C GLU A 64 8.11 14.02 1.20
N ARG A 65 8.50 12.77 1.47
CA ARG A 65 8.29 11.65 0.54
C ARG A 65 6.81 11.46 0.21
N LEU A 66 5.93 11.60 1.20
CA LEU A 66 4.48 11.48 1.03
C LEU A 66 3.90 12.65 0.21
N SER A 67 4.44 13.87 0.35
CA SER A 67 4.06 15.00 -0.51
C SER A 67 4.56 14.89 -1.94
N ALA A 68 5.69 14.20 -2.17
CA ALA A 68 6.28 13.99 -3.49
C ALA A 68 5.60 12.87 -4.30
N LEU A 69 4.55 12.23 -3.76
CA LEU A 69 3.73 11.29 -4.52
C LEU A 69 2.86 12.05 -5.52
N THR A 70 2.78 11.54 -6.74
CA THR A 70 1.92 12.06 -7.81
C THR A 70 1.01 10.94 -8.33
N VAL A 71 -0.08 11.32 -9.00
CA VAL A 71 -1.01 10.37 -9.63
C VAL A 71 -0.25 9.48 -10.61
N GLU A 72 0.61 10.06 -11.45
CA GLU A 72 1.36 9.34 -12.49
C GLU A 72 2.29 8.28 -11.89
N ARG A 73 2.95 8.59 -10.77
CA ARG A 73 3.83 7.63 -10.08
C ARG A 73 3.04 6.47 -9.47
N LEU A 74 1.82 6.74 -9.01
CA LEU A 74 0.95 5.69 -8.46
C LEU A 74 0.38 4.83 -9.58
N THR A 75 -0.02 5.42 -10.70
CA THR A 75 -0.45 4.69 -11.90
C THR A 75 0.67 3.80 -12.45
N ASP A 76 1.90 4.33 -12.59
CA ASP A 76 3.08 3.54 -12.96
C ASP A 76 3.29 2.36 -12.00
N LEU A 77 3.33 2.62 -10.70
CA LEU A 77 3.52 1.57 -9.71
C LEU A 77 2.44 0.49 -9.79
N SER A 78 1.18 0.90 -9.92
CA SER A 78 0.04 -0.02 -9.97
C SER A 78 0.10 -0.90 -11.21
N SER A 79 0.46 -0.33 -12.37
CA SER A 79 0.65 -1.09 -13.61
C SER A 79 1.69 -2.21 -13.45
N ARG A 80 2.79 -1.95 -12.75
CA ARG A 80 3.85 -2.94 -12.51
C ARG A 80 3.46 -3.99 -11.46
N LEU A 81 2.71 -3.59 -10.44
CA LEU A 81 2.27 -4.52 -9.39
C LEU A 81 1.22 -5.50 -9.94
N PHE A 82 0.23 -5.00 -10.68
CA PHE A 82 -0.90 -5.78 -11.15
C PHE A 82 -0.70 -6.47 -12.51
N SER A 83 0.41 -6.20 -13.21
CA SER A 83 0.80 -6.95 -14.42
C SER A 83 1.49 -8.29 -14.12
N THR A 84 1.79 -8.57 -12.86
CA THR A 84 2.41 -9.84 -12.46
C THR A 84 1.37 -10.91 -12.18
N LYS A 85 1.79 -12.17 -12.29
CA LYS A 85 0.93 -13.32 -11.98
C LYS A 85 0.48 -13.26 -10.51
N PRO A 86 -0.83 -13.19 -10.22
CA PRO A 86 -1.32 -12.96 -8.87
C PRO A 86 -1.13 -14.21 -8.01
N THR A 87 -0.71 -14.05 -6.76
CA THR A 87 -0.61 -15.17 -5.80
C THR A 87 -1.97 -15.43 -5.16
N LEU A 88 -2.50 -16.64 -5.28
CA LEU A 88 -3.82 -17.01 -4.76
C LEU A 88 -3.71 -18.06 -3.64
N THR A 89 -4.49 -17.88 -2.58
CA THR A 89 -4.69 -18.88 -1.52
C THR A 89 -6.15 -18.87 -1.11
N ALA A 90 -6.74 -20.05 -0.92
CA ALA A 90 -8.13 -20.21 -0.53
C ALA A 90 -8.26 -21.26 0.58
N VAL A 91 -9.19 -21.05 1.52
CA VAL A 91 -9.41 -21.90 2.68
C VAL A 91 -10.91 -22.19 2.82
N GLY A 92 -11.27 -23.46 3.01
CA GLY A 92 -12.68 -23.91 3.13
C GLY A 92 -13.17 -24.70 1.91
N PRO A 93 -14.49 -24.73 1.64
CA PRO A 93 -15.07 -25.43 0.48
C PRO A 93 -14.76 -24.69 -0.85
N VAL A 94 -13.60 -24.95 -1.43
CA VAL A 94 -13.07 -24.23 -2.61
C VAL A 94 -13.54 -24.76 -3.97
N GLY A 95 -14.48 -25.72 -4.01
CA GLY A 95 -14.89 -26.39 -5.25
C GLY A 95 -15.56 -25.49 -6.30
N THR A 96 -15.99 -24.28 -5.91
CA THR A 96 -16.58 -23.27 -6.81
C THR A 96 -15.58 -22.19 -7.24
N LEU A 97 -14.33 -22.29 -6.80
CA LEU A 97 -13.28 -21.34 -7.17
C LEU A 97 -12.89 -21.56 -8.64
N ALA A 98 -12.70 -20.46 -9.37
CA ALA A 98 -12.21 -20.52 -10.74
C ALA A 98 -10.83 -21.22 -10.77
N PRO A 99 -10.55 -22.06 -11.79
CA PRO A 99 -9.23 -22.65 -11.97
C PRO A 99 -8.16 -21.56 -12.06
N TYR A 100 -7.02 -21.79 -11.41
CA TYR A 100 -5.85 -20.93 -11.51
C TYR A 100 -4.84 -21.60 -12.43
N GLU A 101 -4.79 -21.16 -13.69
CA GLU A 101 -3.77 -21.62 -14.63
C GLU A 101 -2.46 -20.88 -14.37
N ALA A 102 -1.39 -21.67 -14.26
CA ALA A 102 -0.08 -21.20 -13.88
C ALA A 102 0.75 -20.75 -15.10
#